data_AF-A0A401MUW9-F1
#
_entry.id   AF-A0A401MUW9-F1
#
_cell.length_a   1.000
_cell.length_b   1.000
_cell.length_c   1.000
_cell.angle_alpha   90.00
_cell.angle_beta   90.00
_cell.angle_gamma   90.00
#
_symmetry.space_group_name_H-M   'P 1'
#
loop_
_entity.id
_entity.type
_entity.pdbx_description
1 polymer ?
#
loop_
_entity_poly.entity_id
_entity_poly.type
_entity_poly.pdbx_seq_one_letter_code
_entity_poly.pdbx_strand_id
1 'polypeptide(L)'
;MFPQFVASSSGLFFIVLGVLTLLAGVAQINPIWAYGPYRADVVSTGSQPDWYVGFLEGSLRLVPPWETAVAGHTVMWNVLLPAVLLPLALFAVLYAYPFLERRFTGDDEEHHLCDRPRDKPVRTGLGVAAVCFYGVLLAAGGNDILAHTFKVSLNTLTWVFRIALVVLPPLAFLVARGVCHALQDADHERLTEGEETGEVRQTIAGGYVERHEPLDEDRRHVLLSYGYEAEEPPSPEGELEP
;
A
#
# COMPACT_ATOMS: atom_id res chain seq x y z
N MET A 1 21.80 -20.05 -11.70
CA MET A 1 21.66 -19.09 -12.83
C MET A 1 21.21 -19.78 -14.12
N PHE A 2 21.97 -20.74 -14.65
CA PHE A 2 21.54 -21.56 -15.79
C PHE A 2 21.21 -22.99 -15.32
N PRO A 3 20.16 -23.66 -15.84
CA PRO A 3 19.20 -23.20 -16.86
C PRO A 3 17.93 -22.57 -16.31
N GLN A 4 17.57 -22.85 -15.04
CA GLN A 4 16.26 -22.54 -14.49
C GLN A 4 15.95 -21.02 -14.43
N PHE A 5 16.86 -20.22 -13.86
CA PHE A 5 16.62 -18.79 -13.69
C PHE A 5 16.57 -18.03 -15.03
N VAL A 6 17.43 -18.41 -15.98
CA VAL A 6 17.40 -17.87 -17.35
C VAL A 6 16.07 -18.19 -18.02
N ALA A 7 15.59 -19.43 -17.93
CA ALA A 7 14.30 -19.83 -18.50
C ALA A 7 13.14 -19.05 -17.87
N SER A 8 13.07 -18.97 -16.53
CA SER A 8 12.01 -18.23 -15.83
C SER A 8 12.04 -16.73 -16.14
N SER A 9 13.21 -16.10 -16.13
CA SER A 9 13.36 -14.66 -16.40
C SER A 9 13.05 -14.32 -17.86
N SER A 10 13.47 -15.16 -18.80
CA SER A 10 13.17 -14.98 -20.22
C SER A 10 11.68 -15.20 -20.50
N GLY A 11 11.08 -16.22 -19.87
CA GLY A 11 9.64 -16.44 -19.90
C GLY A 11 8.86 -15.22 -19.40
N LEU A 12 9.23 -14.68 -18.24
CA LEU A 12 8.63 -13.46 -17.70
C LEU A 12 8.79 -12.27 -18.65
N PHE A 13 9.97 -12.10 -19.24
CA PHE A 13 10.21 -11.06 -20.25
C PHE A 13 9.24 -11.17 -21.44
N PHE A 14 9.10 -12.36 -22.03
CA PHE A 14 8.19 -12.56 -23.16
C PHE A 14 6.72 -12.38 -22.77
N ILE A 15 6.33 -12.75 -21.54
CA ILE A 15 4.99 -12.49 -21.03
C ILE A 15 4.74 -10.98 -20.93
N VAL A 16 5.64 -10.22 -20.30
CA VAL A 16 5.51 -8.76 -20.19
C VAL A 16 5.49 -8.12 -21.58
N LEU A 17 6.39 -8.50 -22.48
CA LEU A 17 6.43 -8.02 -23.86
C LEU A 17 5.12 -8.32 -24.60
N GLY A 18 4.60 -9.54 -24.47
CA GLY A 18 3.36 -9.96 -25.09
C GLY A 18 2.17 -9.13 -24.60
N VAL A 19 2.06 -8.92 -23.27
CA VAL A 19 1.02 -8.06 -22.68
C VAL A 19 1.14 -6.62 -23.15
N LEU A 20 2.35 -6.04 -23.16
CA LEU A 20 2.57 -4.67 -23.62
C LEU A 20 2.24 -4.52 -25.11
N THR A 21 2.61 -5.49 -25.94
CA THR A 21 2.32 -5.50 -27.38
C THR A 21 0.81 -5.60 -27.63
N LEU A 22 0.12 -6.47 -26.90
CA LEU A 22 -1.34 -6.61 -26.97
C LEU A 22 -2.03 -5.29 -26.59
N LEU A 23 -1.64 -4.69 -25.45
CA LEU A 23 -2.20 -3.42 -25.00
C LEU A 23 -1.92 -2.28 -26.00
N ALA A 24 -0.71 -2.21 -26.56
CA ALA A 24 -0.36 -1.21 -27.57
C ALA A 24 -1.15 -1.37 -28.87
N GLY A 25 -1.54 -2.61 -29.23
CA GLY A 25 -2.35 -2.89 -30.42
C GLY A 25 -3.86 -2.70 -30.22
N VAL A 26 -4.39 -2.99 -29.03
CA VAL A 26 -5.84 -2.98 -28.74
C VAL A 26 -6.32 -1.69 -28.09
N ALA A 27 -5.49 -1.07 -27.22
CA ALA A 27 -5.86 0.13 -26.48
C ALA A 27 -5.15 1.36 -27.05
N GLN A 28 -5.94 2.38 -27.42
CA GLN A 28 -5.40 3.68 -27.81
C GLN A 28 -4.95 4.46 -26.58
N ILE A 29 -3.65 4.80 -26.49
CA ILE A 29 -3.06 5.45 -25.31
C ILE A 29 -3.12 6.98 -25.42
N ASN A 30 -2.43 7.57 -26.40
CA ASN A 30 -2.34 9.03 -26.56
C ASN A 30 -2.68 9.46 -28.00
N PRO A 31 -3.96 9.71 -28.31
CA PRO A 31 -4.38 10.12 -29.65
C PRO A 31 -4.08 11.58 -29.93
N ILE A 32 -2.80 11.92 -30.11
CA ILE A 32 -2.34 13.30 -30.31
C ILE A 32 -3.01 14.00 -31.52
N TRP A 33 -3.44 13.23 -32.52
CA TRP A 33 -4.17 13.73 -33.68
C TRP A 33 -5.57 14.25 -33.34
N ALA A 34 -6.20 13.81 -32.25
CA ALA A 34 -7.51 14.29 -31.80
C ALA A 34 -7.43 15.66 -31.10
N TYR A 35 -6.27 16.01 -30.53
CA TYR A 35 -6.06 17.29 -29.80
C TYR A 35 -5.55 18.42 -30.71
N GLY A 36 -4.81 18.08 -31.77
CA GLY A 36 -4.19 19.05 -32.67
C GLY A 36 -2.93 19.72 -32.08
N PRO A 37 -2.34 20.69 -32.79
CA PRO A 37 -1.15 21.39 -32.32
C PRO A 37 -1.47 22.29 -31.12
N TYR A 38 -0.50 22.42 -30.22
CA TYR A 38 -0.62 23.30 -29.05
C TYR A 38 -0.89 24.75 -29.46
N ARG A 39 -1.86 25.36 -28.79
CA ARG A 39 -2.26 26.75 -28.93
C ARG A 39 -2.55 27.33 -27.54
N ALA A 40 -1.93 28.45 -27.22
CA ALA A 40 -2.07 29.08 -25.90
C ALA A 40 -3.48 29.63 -25.62
N ASP A 41 -4.31 29.80 -26.65
CA ASP A 41 -5.68 30.30 -26.58
C ASP A 41 -6.75 29.18 -26.54
N VAL A 42 -6.35 27.90 -26.56
CA VAL A 42 -7.26 26.76 -26.61
C VAL A 42 -6.90 25.73 -25.54
N VAL A 43 -7.90 25.21 -24.82
CA VAL A 43 -7.74 24.15 -23.82
C VAL A 43 -8.69 22.98 -24.10
N SER A 44 -8.27 21.76 -23.77
CA SER A 44 -9.11 20.57 -23.82
C SER A 44 -9.80 20.32 -22.48
N THR A 45 -10.93 19.62 -22.53
CA THR A 45 -11.58 19.06 -21.34
C THR A 45 -10.81 17.82 -20.86
N GLY A 46 -10.64 17.63 -19.55
CA GLY A 46 -9.90 16.49 -19.01
C GLY A 46 -8.39 16.58 -19.23
N SER A 47 -7.84 17.79 -19.29
CA SER A 47 -6.39 17.99 -19.35
C SER A 47 -5.77 17.59 -18.01
N GLN A 48 -5.19 16.39 -17.98
CA GLN A 48 -4.52 15.80 -16.82
C GLN A 48 -3.20 15.18 -17.29
N PRO A 49 -2.16 15.14 -16.45
CA PRO A 49 -0.93 14.43 -16.77
C PRO A 49 -1.15 12.91 -16.69
N ASP A 50 -0.15 12.15 -17.14
CA ASP A 50 -0.14 10.70 -16.95
C ASP A 50 -0.23 10.33 -15.46
N TRP A 51 -0.77 9.14 -15.19
CA TRP A 51 -1.11 8.66 -13.85
C TRP A 51 0.06 8.69 -12.85
N TYR A 52 1.32 8.57 -13.30
CA TYR A 52 2.50 8.60 -12.41
C TYR A 52 2.87 10.02 -11.93
N VAL A 53 2.37 11.07 -12.61
CA VAL A 53 2.48 12.48 -12.18
C VAL A 53 1.13 13.02 -11.65
N GLY A 54 0.04 12.27 -11.83
CA GLY A 54 -1.31 12.67 -11.47
C GLY A 54 -1.50 13.10 -10.01
N PHE A 55 -0.67 12.61 -9.08
CA PHE A 55 -0.71 13.05 -7.69
C PHE A 55 -0.37 14.55 -7.51
N LEU A 56 0.51 15.10 -8.36
CA LEU A 56 0.84 16.53 -8.34
C LEU A 56 -0.37 17.36 -8.79
N GLU A 57 -1.03 16.93 -9.87
CA GLU A 57 -2.25 17.57 -10.36
C GLU A 57 -3.35 17.53 -9.29
N GLY A 58 -3.55 16.38 -8.63
CA GLY A 58 -4.50 16.28 -7.53
C GLY A 58 -4.16 17.21 -6.37
N SER A 59 -2.88 17.32 -6.02
CA SER A 59 -2.47 18.25 -4.95
C SER A 59 -2.75 19.72 -5.30
N LEU A 60 -2.52 20.13 -6.55
CA LEU A 60 -2.87 21.48 -7.04
C LEU A 60 -4.38 21.75 -6.95
N ARG A 61 -5.22 20.74 -7.22
CA ARG A 61 -6.68 20.86 -7.13
C ARG A 61 -7.18 20.92 -5.69
N LEU A 62 -6.48 20.28 -4.74
CA LEU A 62 -6.91 20.20 -3.35
C LEU A 62 -6.40 21.37 -2.50
N VAL A 63 -5.24 21.96 -2.80
CA VAL A 63 -4.71 23.07 -1.99
C VAL A 63 -5.63 24.30 -2.10
N PRO A 64 -6.00 24.96 -0.98
CA PRO A 64 -6.81 26.18 -1.03
C PRO A 64 -6.06 27.34 -1.71
N PRO A 65 -6.77 28.39 -2.18
CA PRO A 65 -6.17 29.54 -2.85
C PRO A 65 -5.47 30.48 -1.86
N TRP A 66 -4.42 29.99 -1.20
CA TRP A 66 -3.61 30.75 -0.26
C TRP A 66 -2.54 31.55 -1.00
N GLU A 67 -2.55 32.86 -0.78
CA GLU A 67 -1.57 33.78 -1.35
C GLU A 67 -1.19 34.82 -0.29
N THR A 68 0.07 35.23 -0.29
CA THR A 68 0.56 36.30 0.61
C THR A 68 1.37 37.32 -0.18
N ALA A 69 1.00 38.59 -0.08
CA ALA A 69 1.79 39.69 -0.64
C ALA A 69 2.81 40.20 0.40
N VAL A 70 4.09 40.20 0.05
CA VAL A 70 5.19 40.65 0.92
C VAL A 70 6.25 41.40 0.10
N ALA A 71 6.69 42.56 0.58
CA ALA A 71 7.75 43.36 -0.05
C ALA A 71 7.53 43.66 -1.56
N GLY A 72 6.28 43.85 -1.99
CA GLY A 72 5.95 44.10 -3.41
C GLY A 72 5.90 42.84 -4.29
N HIS A 73 6.07 41.66 -3.71
CA HIS A 73 5.99 40.37 -4.39
C HIS A 73 4.82 39.53 -3.87
N THR A 74 4.22 38.70 -4.73
CA THR A 74 3.17 37.74 -4.34
C THR A 74 3.75 36.34 -4.24
N VAL A 75 3.56 35.70 -3.08
CA VAL A 75 3.88 34.29 -2.88
C VAL A 75 2.59 33.48 -3.06
N MET A 76 2.55 32.67 -4.10
CA MET A 76 1.44 31.80 -4.46
C MET A 76 1.59 30.42 -3.78
N TRP A 77 1.14 30.31 -2.53
CA TRP A 77 1.26 29.05 -1.76
C TRP A 77 0.46 27.91 -2.39
N ASN A 78 -0.68 28.24 -3.00
CA ASN A 78 -1.49 27.32 -3.80
C ASN A 78 -0.73 26.62 -4.94
N VAL A 79 0.34 27.22 -5.47
CA VAL A 79 1.20 26.60 -6.49
C VAL A 79 2.48 26.07 -5.87
N LEU A 80 3.14 26.85 -5.00
CA LEU A 80 4.43 26.51 -4.43
C LEU A 80 4.39 25.23 -3.58
N LEU A 81 3.36 25.08 -2.73
CA LEU A 81 3.22 23.91 -1.85
C LEU A 81 3.10 22.61 -2.67
N PRO A 82 2.11 22.46 -3.59
CA PRO A 82 1.94 21.21 -4.33
C PRO A 82 2.99 20.99 -5.42
N ALA A 83 3.42 22.03 -6.15
CA ALA A 83 4.30 21.86 -7.31
C ALA A 83 5.77 21.68 -6.95
N VAL A 84 6.21 22.23 -5.81
CA VAL A 84 7.63 22.24 -5.42
C VAL A 84 7.83 21.54 -4.08
N LEU A 85 7.16 21.99 -3.02
CA LEU A 85 7.44 21.47 -1.68
C LEU A 85 7.00 20.02 -1.50
N LEU A 86 5.84 19.65 -2.04
CA LEU A 86 5.32 18.29 -1.95
C LEU A 86 6.25 17.25 -2.62
N PRO A 87 6.65 17.38 -3.90
CA PRO A 87 7.58 16.42 -4.50
C PRO A 87 8.95 16.44 -3.81
N LEU A 88 9.45 17.62 -3.42
CA LEU A 88 10.71 17.72 -2.67
C LEU A 88 10.63 16.95 -1.34
N ALA A 89 9.55 17.13 -0.59
CA ALA A 89 9.30 16.41 0.66
C ALA A 89 9.15 14.90 0.42
N LEU A 90 8.42 14.48 -0.61
CA LEU A 90 8.25 13.07 -0.96
C LEU A 90 9.60 12.40 -1.21
N PHE A 91 10.44 12.96 -2.08
CA PHE A 91 11.75 12.40 -2.36
C PHE A 91 12.70 12.48 -1.17
N ALA A 92 12.68 13.60 -0.43
CA ALA A 92 13.47 13.74 0.78
C ALA A 92 13.13 12.65 1.81
N VAL A 93 11.85 12.40 2.05
CA VAL A 93 11.39 11.33 2.95
C VAL A 93 11.77 9.96 2.40
N LEU A 94 11.57 9.68 1.11
CA LEU A 94 11.89 8.38 0.51
C LEU A 94 13.37 8.04 0.63
N TYR A 95 14.26 9.00 0.34
CA TYR A 95 15.71 8.80 0.44
C TYR A 95 16.21 8.80 1.88
N ALA A 96 15.59 9.58 2.77
CA ALA A 96 15.94 9.60 4.19
C ALA A 96 15.36 8.40 4.96
N TYR A 97 14.32 7.74 4.44
CA TYR A 97 13.57 6.69 5.12
C TYR A 97 14.44 5.60 5.78
N PRO A 98 15.40 4.94 5.11
CA PRO A 98 16.21 3.90 5.76
C PRO A 98 17.03 4.43 6.94
N PHE A 99 17.50 5.68 6.88
CA PHE A 99 18.26 6.32 7.95
C PHE A 99 17.37 6.73 9.12
N LEU A 100 16.16 7.24 8.81
CA LEU A 100 15.17 7.59 9.80
C LEU A 100 14.67 6.34 10.54
N GLU A 101 14.32 5.29 9.80
CA GLU A 101 13.89 4.01 10.38
C GLU A 101 14.97 3.47 11.31
N ARG A 102 16.21 3.31 10.82
CA ARG A 102 17.36 2.89 11.63
C ARG A 102 17.54 3.73 12.90
N ARG A 103 17.41 5.06 12.81
CA ARG A 103 17.56 5.96 13.96
C ARG A 103 16.45 5.82 15.00
N PHE A 104 15.23 5.50 14.59
CA PHE A 104 14.07 5.35 15.48
C PHE A 104 13.92 3.93 16.02
N THR A 105 14.25 2.91 15.24
CA THR A 105 14.22 1.50 15.68
C THR A 105 15.47 1.12 16.48
N GLY A 106 16.60 1.80 16.25
CA GLY A 106 17.89 1.40 16.81
C GLY A 106 18.47 0.13 16.17
N ASP A 107 17.97 -0.23 14.98
CA ASP A 107 18.36 -1.44 14.27
C ASP A 107 19.65 -1.19 13.47
N ASP A 108 20.78 -1.52 14.09
CA ASP A 108 22.13 -1.38 13.54
C ASP A 108 22.73 -2.70 13.01
N GLU A 109 21.92 -3.77 12.94
CA GLU A 109 22.35 -5.10 12.56
C GLU A 109 22.41 -5.32 11.03
N GLU A 110 23.15 -6.35 10.61
CA GLU A 110 23.23 -6.75 9.20
C GLU A 110 22.09 -7.69 8.84
N HIS A 111 21.17 -7.23 7.98
CA HIS A 111 20.01 -8.00 7.53
C HIS A 111 20.25 -8.62 6.14
N HIS A 112 20.18 -9.95 6.05
CA HIS A 112 20.27 -10.70 4.79
C HIS A 112 18.97 -11.45 4.43
N LEU A 113 18.01 -11.45 5.35
CA LEU A 113 16.67 -12.01 5.14
C LEU A 113 15.67 -10.88 5.01
N CYS A 114 14.68 -11.05 4.12
CA CYS A 114 13.61 -10.08 4.00
C CYS A 114 12.66 -10.21 5.19
N ASP A 115 12.40 -9.10 5.85
CA ASP A 115 11.30 -9.01 6.80
C ASP A 115 9.95 -9.29 6.12
N ARG A 116 9.11 -10.08 6.79
CA ARG A 116 7.71 -10.19 6.40
C ARG A 116 6.98 -8.88 6.77
N PRO A 117 6.12 -8.32 5.90
CA PRO A 117 5.44 -7.06 6.21
C PRO A 117 4.61 -7.08 7.50
N ARG A 118 4.00 -8.21 7.85
CA ARG A 118 3.21 -8.33 9.10
C ARG A 118 4.08 -8.25 10.37
N ASP A 119 5.37 -8.58 10.28
CA ASP A 119 6.29 -8.59 11.42
C ASP A 119 6.88 -7.21 11.72
N LYS A 120 6.68 -6.24 10.82
CA LYS A 120 7.07 -4.84 11.01
C LYS A 120 5.83 -3.93 10.90
N PRO A 121 4.89 -4.01 11.86
CA PRO A 121 3.55 -3.42 11.76
C PRO A 121 3.57 -1.89 11.58
N VAL A 122 4.52 -1.19 12.20
CA VAL A 122 4.65 0.27 12.06
C VAL A 122 5.13 0.65 10.65
N ARG A 123 6.16 -0.03 10.13
CA ARG A 123 6.65 0.19 8.76
C ARG A 123 5.56 -0.08 7.73
N THR A 124 4.86 -1.21 7.88
CA THR A 124 3.75 -1.57 6.99
C THR A 124 2.61 -0.57 7.09
N GLY A 125 2.25 -0.12 8.29
CA GLY A 125 1.26 0.94 8.48
C GLY A 125 1.64 2.24 7.79
N LEU A 126 2.91 2.68 7.91
CA LEU A 126 3.41 3.90 7.25
C LEU A 126 3.38 3.76 5.72
N GLY A 127 3.77 2.60 5.19
CA GLY A 127 3.70 2.30 3.76
C GLY A 127 2.26 2.34 3.25
N VAL A 128 1.32 1.72 3.96
CA VAL A 128 -0.11 1.74 3.60
C VAL A 128 -0.69 3.15 3.67
N ALA A 129 -0.34 3.94 4.70
CA ALA A 129 -0.74 5.34 4.80
C ALA A 129 -0.23 6.17 3.61
N ALA A 130 1.03 5.98 3.21
CA ALA A 130 1.63 6.66 2.06
C ALA A 130 0.94 6.28 0.74
N VAL A 131 0.62 4.99 0.55
CA VAL A 131 -0.14 4.52 -0.62
C VAL A 131 -1.55 5.11 -0.65
N CYS A 132 -2.25 5.18 0.50
CA CYS A 132 -3.56 5.83 0.58
C CYS A 132 -3.46 7.33 0.28
N PHE A 133 -2.46 8.02 0.81
CA PHE A 133 -2.21 9.44 0.52
C PHE A 133 -1.99 9.66 -0.98
N TYR A 134 -1.11 8.88 -1.62
CA TYR A 134 -0.87 8.92 -3.06
C TYR A 134 -2.15 8.61 -3.85
N GLY A 135 -2.91 7.59 -3.45
CA GLY A 135 -4.16 7.19 -4.11
C GLY A 135 -5.23 8.27 -4.07
N VAL A 136 -5.38 8.98 -2.93
CA VAL A 136 -6.30 10.13 -2.83
C VAL A 136 -5.87 11.26 -3.76
N LEU A 137 -4.58 11.61 -3.79
CA LEU A 137 -4.07 12.63 -4.70
C LEU A 137 -4.28 12.23 -6.17
N LEU A 138 -3.97 10.99 -6.54
CA LEU A 138 -4.18 10.50 -7.90
C LEU A 138 -5.66 10.58 -8.30
N ALA A 139 -6.57 10.13 -7.43
CA ALA A 139 -8.02 10.22 -7.67
C ALA A 139 -8.49 11.68 -7.77
N ALA A 140 -7.94 12.58 -6.95
CA ALA A 140 -8.24 14.02 -7.02
C ALA A 140 -7.73 14.66 -8.32
N GLY A 141 -6.61 14.18 -8.88
CA GLY A 141 -6.13 14.58 -10.21
C GLY A 141 -7.15 14.28 -11.31
N GLY A 142 -7.97 13.24 -11.11
CA GLY A 142 -9.07 12.82 -11.98
C GLY A 142 -10.45 13.43 -11.68
N ASN A 143 -10.55 14.44 -10.79
CA ASN A 143 -11.84 14.80 -10.18
C ASN A 143 -12.92 15.30 -11.17
N ASP A 144 -12.55 15.94 -12.28
CA ASP A 144 -13.48 16.41 -13.32
C ASP A 144 -14.08 15.26 -14.12
N ILE A 145 -13.25 14.26 -14.47
CA ILE A 145 -13.71 13.01 -15.11
C ILE A 145 -14.62 12.24 -14.15
N LEU A 146 -14.24 12.13 -12.87
CA LEU A 146 -15.07 11.48 -11.85
C LEU A 146 -16.41 12.20 -11.67
N ALA A 147 -16.40 13.53 -11.55
CA ALA A 147 -17.61 14.34 -11.43
C ALA A 147 -18.54 14.15 -12.65
N HIS A 148 -17.97 14.17 -13.85
CA HIS A 148 -18.74 13.98 -15.08
C HIS A 148 -19.31 12.55 -15.21
N THR A 149 -18.55 11.53 -14.82
CA THR A 149 -18.92 10.12 -14.96
C THR A 149 -19.97 9.72 -13.92
N PHE A 150 -19.74 10.05 -12.65
CA PHE A 150 -20.63 9.71 -11.54
C PHE A 150 -21.76 10.70 -11.32
N LYS A 151 -21.81 11.79 -12.11
CA LYS A 151 -22.83 12.86 -12.00
C LYS A 151 -22.88 13.47 -10.59
N VAL A 152 -21.71 13.65 -9.99
CA VAL A 152 -21.52 14.28 -8.67
C VAL A 152 -20.95 15.68 -8.87
N SER A 153 -21.29 16.61 -7.98
CA SER A 153 -20.73 17.96 -7.99
C SER A 153 -19.20 17.93 -7.78
N LEU A 154 -18.47 18.68 -8.62
CA LEU A 154 -17.02 18.85 -8.52
C LEU A 154 -16.62 19.44 -7.16
N ASN A 155 -17.40 20.39 -6.64
CA ASN A 155 -17.15 21.00 -5.33
C ASN A 155 -17.29 19.97 -4.20
N THR A 156 -18.31 19.13 -4.27
CA THR A 156 -18.51 18.04 -3.30
C THR A 156 -17.33 17.08 -3.33
N LEU A 157 -16.90 16.67 -4.53
CA LEU A 157 -15.80 15.74 -4.69
C LEU A 157 -14.47 16.34 -4.18
N THR A 158 -14.23 17.63 -4.43
CA THR A 158 -13.05 18.34 -3.92
C THR A 158 -13.01 18.35 -2.39
N TRP A 159 -14.15 18.61 -1.73
CA TRP A 159 -14.23 18.55 -0.26
C TRP A 159 -14.04 17.14 0.29
N VAL A 160 -14.65 16.14 -0.35
CA VAL A 160 -14.45 14.73 0.02
C VAL A 160 -12.98 14.37 -0.04
N PHE A 161 -12.27 14.74 -1.11
CA PHE A 161 -10.84 14.45 -1.25
C PHE A 161 -9.98 15.25 -0.27
N ARG A 162 -10.30 16.51 0.04
CA ARG A 162 -9.60 17.27 1.09
C ARG A 162 -9.70 16.59 2.45
N ILE A 163 -10.88 16.12 2.82
CA ILE A 163 -11.10 15.38 4.07
C ILE A 163 -10.36 14.04 4.02
N ALA A 164 -10.52 13.29 2.93
CA ALA A 164 -9.86 11.99 2.76
C ALA A 164 -8.33 12.11 2.81
N LEU A 165 -7.73 13.16 2.24
CA LEU A 165 -6.29 13.36 2.23
C LEU A 165 -5.70 13.44 3.65
N VAL A 166 -6.48 13.97 4.60
CA VAL A 166 -6.06 14.14 6.00
C VAL A 166 -6.47 12.96 6.87
N VAL A 167 -7.68 12.42 6.67
CA VAL A 167 -8.26 11.38 7.55
C VAL A 167 -7.89 9.97 7.12
N LEU A 168 -7.81 9.71 5.81
CA LEU A 168 -7.60 8.36 5.30
C LEU A 168 -6.21 7.80 5.64
N PRO A 169 -5.08 8.55 5.51
CA PRO A 169 -3.76 7.99 5.83
C PRO A 169 -3.60 7.57 7.29
N PRO A 170 -3.99 8.37 8.31
CA PRO A 170 -3.95 7.93 9.70
C PRO A 170 -4.87 6.73 9.97
N LEU A 171 -6.07 6.71 9.38
CA LEU A 171 -6.99 5.57 9.52
C LEU A 171 -6.38 4.31 8.90
N ALA A 172 -5.80 4.43 7.70
CA ALA A 172 -5.16 3.32 6.99
C ALA A 172 -3.94 2.79 7.76
N PHE A 173 -3.16 3.67 8.40
CA PHE A 173 -2.09 3.28 9.32
C PHE A 173 -2.61 2.42 10.48
N LEU A 174 -3.66 2.90 11.17
CA LEU A 174 -4.23 2.20 12.32
C LEU A 174 -4.80 0.84 11.92
N VAL A 175 -5.53 0.78 10.81
CA VAL A 175 -6.09 -0.46 10.28
C VAL A 175 -4.98 -1.44 9.88
N ALA A 176 -4.00 -0.99 9.09
CA ALA A 176 -2.90 -1.85 8.65
C ALA A 176 -2.09 -2.38 9.83
N ARG A 177 -1.82 -1.54 10.84
CA ARG A 177 -1.16 -1.97 12.07
C ARG A 177 -1.98 -3.00 12.84
N GLY A 178 -3.28 -2.78 12.99
CA GLY A 178 -4.18 -3.73 13.64
C GLY A 178 -4.27 -5.08 12.92
N VAL A 179 -4.33 -5.05 11.58
CA VAL A 179 -4.29 -6.25 10.75
C VAL A 179 -2.95 -6.98 10.91
N CYS A 180 -1.83 -6.27 10.97
CA CYS A 180 -0.54 -6.91 11.21
C CYS A 180 -0.52 -7.64 12.56
N HIS A 181 -0.95 -7.00 13.65
CA HIS A 181 -1.03 -7.65 14.96
C HIS A 181 -1.96 -8.86 14.95
N ALA A 182 -3.17 -8.76 14.37
CA ALA A 182 -4.07 -9.91 14.26
C ALA A 182 -3.46 -11.07 13.45
N LEU A 183 -2.65 -10.77 12.42
CA LEU A 183 -1.94 -11.78 11.65
C LEU A 183 -0.76 -12.40 12.42
N GLN A 184 -0.14 -11.66 13.33
CA GLN A 184 0.90 -12.18 14.23
C GLN A 184 0.28 -13.08 15.31
N ASP A 185 -0.85 -12.64 15.90
CA ASP A 185 -1.59 -13.42 16.90
C ASP A 185 -2.06 -14.75 16.30
N ALA A 186 -2.59 -14.74 15.08
CA ALA A 186 -2.96 -15.96 14.36
C ALA A 186 -1.77 -16.87 14.03
N ASP A 187 -0.59 -16.30 13.75
CA ASP A 187 0.64 -17.09 13.53
C ASP A 187 1.14 -17.70 14.86
N HIS A 188 0.95 -17.02 16.00
CA HIS A 188 1.27 -17.53 17.35
C HIS A 188 0.29 -18.63 17.80
N GLU A 189 -1.01 -18.43 17.62
CA GLU A 189 -2.05 -19.43 17.93
C GLU A 189 -1.79 -20.75 17.18
N ARG A 190 -1.41 -20.66 15.90
CA ARG A 190 -1.03 -21.85 15.12
C ARG A 190 0.22 -22.56 15.65
N LEU A 191 1.16 -21.82 16.22
CA LEU A 191 2.35 -22.41 16.84
C LEU A 191 2.05 -23.13 18.15
N THR A 192 1.12 -22.60 18.95
CA THR A 192 0.76 -23.14 20.27
C THR A 192 -0.31 -24.22 20.19
N GLU A 193 -1.34 -24.03 19.37
CA GLU A 193 -2.53 -24.89 19.30
C GLU A 193 -2.47 -25.86 18.12
N GLY A 194 -1.73 -25.53 17.06
CA GLY A 194 -1.67 -26.28 15.81
C GLY A 194 -2.59 -25.69 14.72
N GLU A 195 -2.66 -26.37 13.58
CA GLU A 195 -3.58 -26.00 12.50
C GLU A 195 -4.96 -26.66 12.70
N GLU A 196 -6.01 -25.87 12.50
CA GLU A 196 -7.40 -26.33 12.48
C GLU A 196 -7.60 -27.39 11.39
N THR A 197 -8.10 -28.58 11.76
CA THR A 197 -8.44 -29.63 10.78
C THR A 197 -9.87 -29.50 10.23
N GLY A 198 -10.72 -28.68 10.88
CA GLY A 198 -12.15 -28.61 10.62
C GLY A 198 -12.95 -29.82 11.16
N GLU A 199 -12.31 -30.76 11.87
CA GLU A 199 -12.97 -31.87 12.54
C GLU A 199 -13.42 -31.47 13.96
N VAL A 200 -14.74 -31.40 14.18
CA VAL A 200 -15.32 -31.11 15.49
C VAL A 200 -15.78 -32.40 16.16
N ARG A 201 -15.26 -32.69 17.36
CA ARG A 201 -15.69 -33.81 18.20
C ARG A 201 -16.49 -33.35 19.41
N GLN A 202 -17.53 -34.10 19.76
CA GLN A 202 -18.27 -33.87 21.01
C GLN A 202 -17.61 -34.64 22.16
N THR A 203 -17.33 -33.94 23.25
CA THR A 203 -16.81 -34.50 24.50
C THR A 203 -17.89 -35.22 25.28
N ILE A 204 -17.48 -36.09 26.22
CA ILE A 204 -18.40 -36.86 27.07
C ILE A 204 -19.28 -35.93 27.94
N ALA A 205 -18.77 -34.75 28.32
CA ALA A 205 -19.51 -33.72 29.04
C ALA A 205 -20.48 -32.92 28.14
N GLY A 206 -20.51 -33.19 26.84
CA GLY A 206 -21.41 -32.55 25.87
C GLY A 206 -20.85 -31.30 25.18
N GLY A 207 -19.64 -30.84 25.53
CA GLY A 207 -18.95 -29.73 24.87
C GLY A 207 -18.36 -30.12 23.52
N TYR A 208 -18.16 -29.17 22.61
CA TYR A 208 -17.53 -29.39 21.30
C TYR A 208 -16.08 -28.93 21.33
N VAL A 209 -15.17 -29.75 20.82
CA VAL A 209 -13.73 -29.44 20.71
C VAL A 209 -13.29 -29.67 19.28
N GLU A 210 -12.55 -28.71 18.74
CA GLU A 210 -11.94 -28.83 17.42
C GLU A 210 -10.60 -29.56 17.51
N ARG A 211 -10.38 -30.48 16.57
CA ARG A 211 -9.11 -31.20 16.48
C ARG A 211 -8.09 -30.32 15.77
N HIS A 212 -6.97 -30.09 16.45
CA HIS A 212 -5.83 -29.40 15.88
C HIS A 212 -4.73 -30.42 15.56
N GLU A 213 -4.07 -30.23 14.43
CA GLU A 213 -2.87 -30.98 14.06
C GLU A 213 -1.64 -30.10 14.21
N PRO A 214 -0.51 -30.62 14.71
CA PRO A 214 0.69 -29.82 14.83
C PRO A 214 1.14 -29.33 13.45
N LEU A 215 1.65 -28.09 13.39
CA LEU A 215 2.23 -27.52 12.19
C LEU A 215 3.33 -28.44 11.63
N ASP A 216 3.37 -28.54 10.30
CA ASP A 216 4.49 -29.17 9.58
C ASP A 216 5.83 -28.57 10.01
N GLU A 217 6.87 -29.42 10.09
CA GLU A 217 8.16 -29.07 10.71
C GLU A 217 8.84 -27.89 10.00
N ASP A 218 8.78 -27.87 8.65
CA ASP A 218 9.30 -26.77 7.84
C ASP A 218 8.56 -25.46 8.14
N ARG A 219 7.24 -25.53 8.30
CA ARG A 219 6.40 -24.36 8.55
C ARG A 219 6.66 -23.79 9.94
N ARG A 220 6.76 -24.66 10.94
CA ARG A 220 7.16 -24.31 12.30
C ARG A 220 8.54 -23.67 12.32
N HIS A 221 9.52 -24.25 11.63
CA HIS A 221 10.88 -23.70 11.55
C HIS A 221 10.89 -22.28 10.94
N VAL A 222 10.11 -22.04 9.89
CA VAL A 222 9.98 -20.70 9.29
C VAL A 222 9.43 -19.69 10.28
N LEU A 223 8.38 -20.01 11.03
CA LEU A 223 7.82 -19.09 12.02
C LEU A 223 8.81 -18.82 13.17
N LEU A 224 9.47 -19.86 13.70
CA LEU A 224 10.51 -19.70 14.72
C LEU A 224 11.67 -18.81 14.23
N SER A 225 12.02 -18.87 12.94
CA SER A 225 13.08 -18.03 12.36
C SER A 225 12.76 -16.53 12.37
N TYR A 226 11.47 -16.15 12.48
CA TYR A 226 11.03 -14.77 12.65
C TYR A 226 10.98 -14.30 14.12
N GLY A 227 11.43 -15.14 15.07
CA GLY A 227 11.52 -14.80 16.49
C GLY A 227 10.23 -15.03 17.28
N TYR A 228 9.28 -15.80 16.74
CA TYR A 228 8.14 -16.26 17.51
C TYR A 228 8.60 -17.28 18.55
N GLU A 229 8.23 -17.07 19.81
CA GLU A 229 8.45 -18.05 20.88
C GLU A 229 7.37 -19.14 20.80
N ALA A 230 7.76 -20.39 21.00
CA ALA A 230 6.83 -21.50 21.13
C ALA A 230 7.11 -22.21 22.46
N GLU A 231 6.08 -22.40 23.28
CA GLU A 231 6.10 -23.42 24.33
C GLU A 231 6.06 -24.82 23.71
N GLU A 232 6.26 -25.86 24.54
CA GLU A 232 6.29 -27.26 24.09
C GLU A 232 5.10 -27.58 23.16
N PRO A 233 5.31 -28.38 22.11
CA PRO A 233 4.26 -28.69 21.15
C PRO A 233 3.02 -29.27 21.85
N PRO A 234 1.80 -28.93 21.42
CA PRO A 234 0.59 -29.48 22.01
C PRO A 234 0.65 -31.01 21.91
N SER A 235 0.36 -31.69 23.02
CA SER A 235 0.24 -33.15 23.06
C SER A 235 -0.77 -33.58 21.98
N PRO A 236 -0.45 -34.59 21.13
CA PRO A 236 -1.39 -35.10 20.13
C PRO A 236 -2.67 -35.68 20.75
N GLU A 237 -2.66 -35.92 22.06
CA GLU A 237 -3.82 -36.20 22.88
C GLU A 237 -4.08 -34.98 23.76
N GLY A 238 -5.01 -34.12 23.34
CA GLY A 238 -5.52 -33.03 24.19
C GLY A 238 -5.88 -33.60 25.55
N GLU A 239 -5.35 -32.98 26.60
CA GLU A 239 -5.36 -33.45 27.99
C GLU A 239 -6.58 -34.32 28.33
N LEU A 240 -6.32 -35.62 28.47
CA LEU A 240 -7.13 -36.53 29.26
C LEU A 240 -6.90 -36.17 30.74
N GLU A 241 -7.42 -35.04 31.21
CA GLU A 241 -7.59 -34.85 32.64
C GLU A 241 -8.81 -35.69 33.12
N PRO A 242 -8.65 -36.52 34.18
CA PRO A 242 -9.67 -37.45 34.67
C PRO A 242 -10.84 -36.78 35.41
#